data_AF-A0A330LUK2-F1
#
_entry.id   AF-A0A330LUK2-F1
#
_cell.length_a   1.000
_cell.length_b   1.000
_cell.length_c   1.000
_cell.angle_alpha   90.00
_cell.angle_beta   90.00
_cell.angle_gamma   90.00
#
_symmetry.space_group_name_H-M   'P 1'
#
loop_
_entity.id
_entity.type
_entity.pdbx_description
1 polymer ?
#
loop_
_entity_poly.entity_id
_entity_poly.type
_entity_poly.pdbx_seq_one_letter_code
_entity_poly.pdbx_strand_id
1 'polypeptide(L)'
;MRPTIQEVINELMFIAVAKPDLIDITVEYSGVSDSLSVKVMPHGFDYINATTESYKAAMLYSTDIWLSDSGPMQAALDAKSKILELMAMPESIEAAA
;
A
#
# COMPACT_ATOMS: atom_id res chain seq x y z
N MET A 1 18.47 9.90 12.87
CA MET A 1 18.90 9.00 11.76
C MET A 1 17.84 9.05 10.68
N ARG A 2 18.23 8.99 9.40
CA ARG A 2 17.27 8.75 8.32
C ARG A 2 16.99 7.24 8.28
N PRO A 3 15.72 6.80 8.21
CA PRO A 3 15.40 5.40 8.05
C PRO A 3 15.96 4.90 6.71
N THR A 4 16.38 3.64 6.68
CA THR A 4 16.70 2.92 5.47
C THR A 4 15.42 2.62 4.69
N ILE A 5 15.56 2.45 3.37
CA ILE A 5 14.47 1.98 2.50
C ILE A 5 13.87 0.67 3.05
N GLN A 6 14.74 -0.24 3.54
CA GLN A 6 14.32 -1.50 4.12
C GLN A 6 13.44 -1.32 5.36
N GLU A 7 13.78 -0.40 6.26
CA GLU A 7 12.95 -0.12 7.45
C GLU A 7 11.57 0.39 7.05
N VAL A 8 11.49 1.27 6.05
CA VAL A 8 10.20 1.78 5.54
C VAL A 8 9.38 0.67 4.89
N ILE A 9 9.99 -0.15 4.04
CA ILE A 9 9.31 -1.29 3.40
C ILE A 9 8.82 -2.28 4.45
N ASN A 10 9.63 -2.58 5.48
CA ASN A 10 9.26 -3.53 6.54
C ASN A 10 8.00 -3.08 7.27
N GLU A 11 7.85 -1.79 7.58
CA GLU A 11 6.66 -1.29 8.26
C GLU A 11 5.38 -1.45 7.43
N LEU A 12 5.48 -1.27 6.11
CA LEU A 12 4.36 -1.41 5.17
C LEU A 12 4.02 -2.89 4.92
N MET A 13 5.03 -3.72 4.67
CA MET A 13 4.86 -5.14 4.33
C MET A 13 4.48 -6.00 5.54
N PHE A 14 4.75 -5.54 6.77
CA PHE A 14 4.35 -6.24 7.99
C PHE A 14 2.86 -6.63 7.98
N ILE A 15 1.99 -5.74 7.45
CA ILE A 15 0.56 -5.97 7.38
C ILE A 15 0.22 -7.10 6.40
N ALA A 16 0.77 -7.05 5.18
CA ALA A 16 0.53 -8.06 4.15
C ALA A 16 0.98 -9.46 4.63
N VAL A 17 2.08 -9.53 5.37
CA VAL A 17 2.57 -10.81 5.93
C VAL A 17 1.67 -11.30 7.08
N ALA A 18 1.16 -10.40 7.90
CA ALA A 18 0.34 -10.76 9.06
C ALA A 18 -1.08 -11.25 8.68
N LYS A 19 -1.65 -10.75 7.58
CA LYS A 19 -3.00 -11.10 7.12
C LYS A 19 -3.09 -11.11 5.58
N PRO A 20 -2.47 -12.11 4.92
CA PRO A 20 -2.33 -12.15 3.47
C PRO A 20 -3.67 -12.27 2.71
N ASP A 21 -4.72 -12.78 3.35
CA ASP A 21 -5.99 -13.08 2.69
C ASP A 21 -6.99 -11.89 2.69
N LEU A 22 -6.62 -10.73 3.25
CA LEU A 22 -7.54 -9.60 3.38
C LEU A 22 -7.38 -8.54 2.29
N ILE A 23 -6.14 -8.22 1.93
CA ILE A 23 -5.80 -7.19 0.96
C ILE A 23 -4.46 -7.50 0.32
N ASP A 24 -4.27 -7.02 -0.90
CA ASP A 24 -2.99 -7.12 -1.60
C ASP A 24 -2.27 -5.77 -1.50
N ILE A 25 -1.03 -5.79 -1.01
CA ILE A 25 -0.19 -4.58 -0.85
C ILE A 25 0.99 -4.68 -1.81
N THR A 26 1.16 -3.65 -2.64
CA THR A 26 2.32 -3.48 -3.52
C THR A 26 3.14 -2.28 -3.05
N VAL A 27 4.45 -2.47 -2.92
CA VAL A 27 5.41 -1.40 -2.64
C VAL A 27 6.45 -1.36 -3.74
N GLU A 28 6.50 -0.26 -4.49
CA GLU A 28 7.40 -0.05 -5.62
C GLU A 28 8.44 1.03 -5.27
N TYR A 29 9.73 0.68 -5.33
CA TYR A 29 10.80 1.67 -5.21
C TYR A 29 11.14 2.29 -6.57
N SER A 30 11.16 3.62 -6.63
CA SER A 30 11.65 4.38 -7.77
C SER A 30 12.96 5.06 -7.41
N GLY A 31 14.06 4.60 -8.00
CA GLY A 31 15.37 5.24 -7.86
C GLY A 31 15.51 6.57 -8.60
N VAL A 32 14.58 6.90 -9.51
CA VAL A 32 14.58 8.18 -10.24
C VAL A 32 14.01 9.30 -9.37
N SER A 33 12.91 9.00 -8.66
CA SER A 33 12.23 9.95 -7.78
C SER A 33 12.64 9.83 -6.31
N ASP A 34 13.45 8.82 -5.99
CA ASP A 34 13.81 8.42 -4.62
C ASP A 34 12.57 8.31 -3.71
N SER A 35 11.61 7.50 -4.16
CA SER A 35 10.31 7.34 -3.49
C SER A 35 9.84 5.89 -3.47
N LEU A 36 8.92 5.60 -2.56
CA LEU A 36 8.18 4.34 -2.48
C LEU A 36 6.72 4.60 -2.81
N SER A 37 6.21 3.99 -3.88
CA SER A 37 4.78 3.99 -4.19
C SER A 37 4.13 2.83 -3.49
N VAL A 38 3.11 3.10 -2.68
CA VAL A 38 2.36 2.10 -1.91
C VAL A 38 0.96 2.04 -2.49
N LYS A 39 0.53 0.86 -2.93
CA LYS A 39 -0.79 0.61 -3.52
C LYS A 39 -1.45 -0.55 -2.80
N VAL A 40 -2.73 -0.41 -2.51
CA VAL A 40 -3.54 -1.39 -1.80
C VAL A 40 -4.74 -1.74 -2.66
N MET A 41 -4.94 -3.04 -2.89
CA MET A 41 -6.01 -3.61 -3.69
C MET A 41 -6.83 -4.60 -2.86
N PRO A 42 -8.10 -4.85 -3.23
CA PRO A 42 -8.84 -5.97 -2.68
C PRO A 42 -8.12 -7.28 -3.01
N HIS A 43 -8.14 -8.22 -2.07
CA HIS A 43 -7.55 -9.53 -2.29
C HIS A 43 -8.24 -10.26 -3.45
N GLY A 44 -7.45 -10.92 -4.31
CA GLY A 44 -7.97 -11.70 -5.43
C GLY A 44 -8.38 -10.87 -6.64
N PHE A 45 -8.02 -9.58 -6.69
CA PHE A 45 -8.21 -8.74 -7.87
C PHE A 45 -7.56 -9.36 -9.11
N ASP A 46 -8.26 -9.39 -10.25
CA ASP A 46 -7.74 -9.94 -11.50
C ASP A 46 -6.81 -8.95 -12.22
N TYR A 47 -5.54 -8.93 -11.81
CA TYR A 47 -4.52 -8.10 -12.42
C TYR A 47 -4.22 -8.42 -13.90
N ILE A 48 -4.58 -9.61 -14.38
CA ILE A 48 -4.24 -10.07 -15.74
C ILE A 48 -5.24 -9.51 -16.76
N ASN A 49 -6.53 -9.54 -16.42
CA ASN A 49 -7.59 -9.13 -17.34
C ASN A 49 -8.15 -7.74 -17.05
N ALA A 50 -7.70 -7.07 -15.98
CA ALA A 50 -8.13 -5.72 -15.64
C ALA A 50 -7.75 -4.68 -16.70
N THR A 51 -8.69 -3.78 -17.00
CA THR A 51 -8.39 -2.53 -17.70
C THR A 51 -7.77 -1.53 -16.73
N THR A 52 -7.04 -0.54 -17.25
CA THR A 52 -6.52 0.59 -16.45
C THR A 52 -7.61 1.29 -15.64
N GLU A 53 -8.81 1.43 -16.19
CA GLU A 53 -9.94 2.05 -15.49
C GLU A 53 -10.43 1.18 -14.33
N SER A 54 -10.64 -0.12 -14.56
CA SER A 54 -11.05 -1.05 -13.50
C SER A 54 -10.01 -1.17 -12.39
N TYR A 55 -8.72 -1.19 -12.74
CA TYR A 55 -7.62 -1.19 -11.78
C TYR A 55 -7.64 0.06 -10.89
N LYS A 56 -7.79 1.24 -11.49
CA LYS A 56 -7.88 2.49 -10.73
C LYS A 56 -9.14 2.57 -9.87
N ALA A 57 -10.27 2.05 -10.36
CA ALA A 57 -11.52 2.06 -9.64
C ALA A 57 -11.52 1.12 -8.42
N ALA A 58 -10.82 -0.02 -8.51
CA ALA A 58 -10.72 -1.00 -7.42
C ALA A 58 -9.67 -0.65 -6.37
N MET A 59 -8.83 0.36 -6.61
CA MET A 59 -7.75 0.75 -5.71
C MET A 59 -8.29 1.32 -4.40
N LEU A 60 -8.03 0.63 -3.30
CA LEU A 60 -8.54 1.01 -1.97
C LEU A 60 -7.74 2.17 -1.38
N TYR A 61 -6.43 2.20 -1.64
CA TYR A 61 -5.53 3.23 -1.18
C TYR A 61 -4.26 3.28 -2.03
N SER A 62 -3.77 4.50 -2.24
CA SER A 62 -2.49 4.75 -2.89
C SER A 62 -1.82 5.97 -2.27
N THR A 63 -0.52 5.88 -2.06
CA THR A 63 0.30 7.02 -1.63
C THR A 63 1.73 6.87 -2.11
N ASP A 64 2.46 7.98 -2.20
CA ASP A 64 3.88 7.99 -2.47
C ASP A 64 4.62 8.52 -1.23
N ILE A 65 5.64 7.78 -0.79
CA ILE A 65 6.53 8.16 0.31
C ILE A 65 7.83 8.65 -0.30
N TRP A 66 8.09 9.95 -0.21
CA TRP A 66 9.31 10.57 -0.68
C TRP A 66 10.42 10.39 0.35
N LEU A 67 11.51 9.71 -0.01
CA LEU A 67 12.60 9.40 0.91
C LEU A 67 13.51 10.60 1.18
N SER A 68 13.48 11.59 0.28
CA SER A 68 14.18 12.86 0.39
C SER A 68 13.50 13.85 1.34
N ASP A 69 12.21 13.65 1.65
CA ASP A 69 11.42 14.54 2.50
C ASP A 69 11.76 14.41 3.99
N SER A 70 11.33 15.39 4.79
CA SER A 70 11.41 15.31 6.24
C SER A 70 10.32 14.41 6.79
N GLY A 71 10.60 13.11 6.91
CA GLY A 71 9.77 12.16 7.65
C GLY A 71 9.22 10.95 6.87
N PRO A 72 10.01 10.26 6.02
CA PRO A 72 9.52 9.09 5.29
C PRO A 72 9.02 7.97 6.21
N MET A 73 9.61 7.81 7.40
CA MET A 73 9.11 6.85 8.39
C MET A 73 7.73 7.25 8.92
N GLN A 74 7.47 8.54 9.16
CA GLN A 74 6.16 8.97 9.63
C GLN A 74 5.11 8.73 8.55
N ALA A 75 5.41 9.06 7.29
CA ALA A 75 4.52 8.76 6.17
C ALA A 75 4.24 7.25 6.04
N ALA A 76 5.23 6.39 6.32
CA ALA A 76 5.06 4.94 6.35
C ALA A 76 4.12 4.49 7.47
N LEU A 77 4.26 5.07 8.67
CA LEU A 77 3.38 4.77 9.81
C LEU A 77 1.94 5.27 9.57
N ASP A 78 1.78 6.41 8.91
CA ASP A 78 0.48 6.96 8.54
C ASP A 78 -0.19 6.06 7.49
N ALA A 79 0.55 5.63 6.47
CA ALA A 79 0.09 4.66 5.48
C ALA A 79 -0.29 3.32 6.14
N LYS A 80 0.58 2.80 7.01
CA LYS A 80 0.32 1.58 7.80
C LYS A 80 -0.98 1.69 8.59
N SER A 81 -1.22 2.81 9.27
CA SER A 81 -2.44 3.06 10.03
C SER A 81 -3.68 3.05 9.12
N LYS A 82 -3.61 3.72 7.97
CA LYS A 82 -4.71 3.74 6.99
C LYS A 82 -5.04 2.36 6.44
N ILE A 83 -4.01 1.55 6.17
CA ILE A 83 -4.17 0.17 5.70
C ILE A 83 -4.88 -0.68 6.76
N LEU A 84 -4.50 -0.55 8.04
CA LEU A 84 -5.17 -1.26 9.12
C LEU A 84 -6.64 -0.86 9.27
N GLU A 85 -6.98 0.41 9.06
CA GLU A 85 -8.37 0.87 9.05
C GLU A 85 -9.18 0.20 7.94
N LEU A 86 -8.64 0.12 6.71
CA LEU A 86 -9.31 -0.53 5.58
C LEU A 86 -9.62 -2.01 5.86
N MET A 87 -8.75 -2.69 6.60
CA MET A 87 -8.94 -4.09 6.98
C MET A 87 -9.94 -4.28 8.14
N ALA A 88 -10.25 -3.21 8.88
CA ALA A 88 -11.20 -3.26 9.99
C ALA A 88 -12.65 -2.96 9.54
N MET A 89 -12.85 -2.52 8.29
CA MET A 89 -14.16 -2.19 7.73
C MET A 89 -14.72 -3.38 6.93
N PRO A 90 -15.85 -3.98 7.33
CA PRO A 90 -16.43 -5.14 6.64
C PRO A 90 -17.05 -4.82 5.27
N GLU A 91 -17.51 -3.57 5.03
CA GLU A 91 -18.21 -3.19 3.79
C GLU A 91 -17.28 -2.85 2.61
N SER A 92 -16.02 -2.45 2.87
CA SER A 92 -15.08 -2.05 1.81
C SER A 92 -14.50 -3.21 1.01
N ILE A 93 -14.61 -4.44 1.51
CA ILE A 93 -14.11 -5.66 0.86
C ILE A 93 -15.17 -6.28 -0.07
N GLU A 94 -16.46 -6.18 0.29
CA GLU A 94 -17.56 -6.74 -0.52
C GLU A 94 -18.00 -5.85 -1.69
N ALA A 95 -17.85 -4.52 -1.59
CA ALA A 95 -18.32 -3.59 -2.62
C ALA A 95 -17.45 -3.55 -3.90
N ALA A 96 -16.27 -4.19 -3.88
CA ALA A 96 -15.31 -4.20 -4.98
C ALA A 96 -15.15 -5.59 -5.65
N ALA A 97 -15.88 -6.61 -5.18
CA ALA A 97 -15.88 -7.97 -5.70
C ALA A 97 -17.01 -8.21 -6.73
#